data_AF-A0AAN6PYH4-F1
#
_entry.id   AF-A0AAN6PYH4-F1
#
_cell.length_a   1.000
_cell.length_b   1.000
_cell.length_c   1.000
_cell.angle_alpha   90.00
_cell.angle_beta   90.00
_cell.angle_gamma   90.00
#
_symmetry.space_group_name_H-M   'P 1'
#
loop_
_entity.id
_entity.type
_entity.pdbx_description
1 polymer ?
#
loop_
_entity_poly.entity_id
_entity_poly.type
_entity_poly.pdbx_seq_one_letter_code
_entity_poly.pdbx_strand_id
1 'polypeptide(L)'
;MSSGKSSAPVQRADLRAWLEAAIASADAALKPKIPSTATSEAETVAESSAASSGHKRKLVTVRRITAVTGIQKDNNMVEIDGWKVVVEKAKGFAKDSYVLFLEMDSFLPAHSPFEDLFCEAGPLVTFDGEDGYRVGTSAWTDWDGNEIVSQGHIFHLLHFRDINQKVCDLHFEHIHQTNEEFAGLLRGIDFTDDLGVKKWESFPETPATNTSEGSMIVEAATSNPKPPSFIIKADMERVQNCPNLFKKPKYQHFVFQESLKMDGSTMAVYFIPNDSPLFSDLPTLPAPDYSNKDTFLRYAVHPTGRLGVCTRQQDLLPHLLPSRTVPAHAHFWAAAVAANIHKLLPALNKPVAVHAELVGATVQGNPYAYPAGQHELFVFSISDLNPPPSPTGPNNGAIITASRRWHPRRVEQFAADKGLKHVPVLGYHTIPSVARHHQDLVDRAELKKGEGLVFKNCADGRWFKVLSSRWIREKGDEMHARKQAAAAKKGGGKGHDDVDGEARAGGKDGDGREALGWTGFSGMMG
;
A
#
# COMPACT_ATOMS: atom_id res chain seq x y z
N MET A 1 62.15 46.33 -37.67
CA MET A 1 63.08 45.47 -36.92
C MET A 1 62.33 44.95 -35.69
N SER A 2 62.32 43.61 -35.49
CA SER A 2 62.02 42.77 -34.30
C SER A 2 61.04 43.30 -33.23
N SER A 3 59.90 42.65 -32.88
CA SER A 3 59.60 41.29 -32.39
C SER A 3 60.22 40.92 -31.02
N GLY A 4 59.39 40.53 -30.04
CA GLY A 4 59.74 39.47 -29.07
C GLY A 4 59.38 39.70 -27.59
N LYS A 5 58.43 38.87 -27.08
CA LYS A 5 57.97 38.71 -25.67
C LYS A 5 58.86 37.72 -24.86
N SER A 6 58.67 37.68 -23.52
CA SER A 6 58.76 36.51 -22.57
C SER A 6 59.52 36.88 -21.27
N SER A 7 58.91 37.03 -20.06
CA SER A 7 58.40 36.06 -19.03
C SER A 7 59.49 35.21 -18.35
N ALA A 8 59.62 34.93 -17.04
CA ALA A 8 58.95 35.14 -15.73
C ALA A 8 59.97 34.72 -14.59
N PRO A 9 59.69 34.42 -13.29
CA PRO A 9 58.54 34.64 -12.37
C PRO A 9 58.91 35.16 -10.92
N VAL A 10 57.92 35.41 -10.05
CA VAL A 10 58.09 35.67 -8.58
C VAL A 10 57.19 34.73 -7.74
N GLN A 11 57.72 34.25 -6.60
CA GLN A 11 57.28 33.10 -5.79
C GLN A 11 56.04 33.33 -4.88
N ARG A 12 55.24 32.26 -4.71
CA ARG A 12 54.04 32.13 -3.85
C ARG A 12 54.36 31.57 -2.46
N ALA A 13 54.74 32.38 -1.48
CA ALA A 13 54.95 31.88 -0.11
C ALA A 13 54.25 32.67 1.02
N ASP A 14 53.58 33.79 0.78
CA ASP A 14 53.22 34.69 1.90
C ASP A 14 51.77 35.21 1.92
N LEU A 15 50.81 34.40 1.45
CA LEU A 15 49.37 34.73 1.52
C LEU A 15 48.59 33.97 2.59
N ARG A 16 49.14 32.85 3.09
CA ARG A 16 48.45 31.95 4.03
C ARG A 16 48.55 32.43 5.48
N ALA A 17 49.71 32.96 5.86
CA ALA A 17 49.95 33.52 7.19
C ALA A 17 49.12 34.79 7.46
N TRP A 18 48.85 35.59 6.43
CA TRP A 18 48.02 36.79 6.54
C TRP A 18 46.52 36.47 6.69
N LEU A 19 46.04 35.41 6.02
CA LEU A 19 44.64 34.98 6.10
C LEU A 19 44.29 34.36 7.46
N GLU A 20 45.19 33.56 8.04
CA GLU A 20 44.95 32.88 9.32
C GLU A 20 44.94 33.86 10.51
N ALA A 21 45.74 34.94 10.45
CA ALA A 21 45.72 36.00 11.46
C ALA A 21 44.46 36.89 11.40
N ALA A 22 43.87 37.07 10.21
CA ALA A 22 42.63 37.84 10.05
C ALA A 22 41.39 37.08 10.56
N ILE A 23 41.38 35.74 10.45
CA ILE A 23 40.27 34.89 10.90
C ILE A 23 40.24 34.81 12.45
N ALA A 24 41.40 34.71 13.10
CA ALA A 24 41.48 34.67 14.56
C ALA A 24 41.04 35.96 15.26
N SER A 25 41.10 37.11 14.57
CA SER A 25 40.69 38.42 15.10
C SER A 25 39.18 38.68 14.96
N ALA A 26 38.51 38.02 14.01
CA ALA A 26 37.06 38.16 13.78
C ALA A 26 36.20 37.32 14.74
N ASP A 27 36.71 36.16 15.20
CA ASP A 27 35.99 35.24 16.09
C ASP A 27 35.89 35.72 17.55
N ALA A 28 36.66 36.74 17.95
CA ALA A 28 36.64 37.28 19.31
C ALA A 28 35.55 38.35 19.55
N ALA A 29 34.87 38.85 18.50
CA ALA A 29 34.02 40.06 18.60
C ALA A 29 32.50 39.82 18.46
N LEU A 30 32.02 38.60 18.22
CA LEU A 30 30.59 38.32 18.05
C LEU A 30 30.11 37.17 18.94
N LYS A 31 29.80 37.49 20.20
CA LYS A 31 28.93 36.66 21.05
C LYS A 31 27.81 37.51 21.65
N PRO A 32 26.54 37.23 21.31
CA PRO A 32 25.43 37.44 22.22
C PRO A 32 24.99 36.11 22.87
N LYS A 33 24.79 36.15 24.19
CA LYS A 33 24.15 35.12 25.02
C LYS A 33 22.62 35.19 24.86
N ILE A 34 21.93 34.16 24.37
CA ILE A 34 20.45 33.96 24.50
C ILE A 34 20.13 32.43 24.53
N PRO A 35 19.11 31.94 25.29
CA PRO A 35 19.06 30.58 25.81
C PRO A 35 18.41 29.53 24.90
N SER A 36 18.59 28.26 25.29
CA SER A 36 18.02 27.06 24.70
C SER A 36 16.49 27.02 24.79
N THR A 37 15.81 27.08 23.64
CA THR A 37 14.49 26.47 23.33
C THR A 37 13.95 27.11 22.04
N ALA A 38 14.17 26.51 20.87
CA ALA A 38 13.47 26.94 19.64
C ALA A 38 13.51 25.92 18.48
N THR A 39 14.33 24.86 18.53
CA THR A 39 14.46 23.91 17.41
C THR A 39 13.52 22.70 17.48
N SER A 40 12.70 22.55 18.53
CA SER A 40 11.78 21.41 18.63
C SER A 40 10.39 21.66 18.03
N GLU A 41 9.94 22.91 17.93
CA GLU A 41 8.53 23.20 17.61
C GLU A 41 8.20 23.06 16.12
N ALA A 42 9.12 23.44 15.22
CA ALA A 42 8.90 23.30 13.78
C ALA A 42 8.93 21.85 13.29
N GLU A 43 9.74 20.97 13.89
CA GLU A 43 9.80 19.55 13.55
C GLU A 43 8.61 18.76 14.12
N THR A 44 8.08 19.15 15.29
CA THR A 44 6.88 18.52 15.85
C THR A 44 5.64 18.76 15.02
N VAL A 45 5.49 19.93 14.39
CA VAL A 45 4.26 20.28 13.63
C VAL A 45 4.16 19.50 12.31
N ALA A 46 5.29 19.22 11.64
CA ALA A 46 5.30 18.43 10.42
C ALA A 46 5.06 16.92 10.69
N GLU A 47 5.62 16.36 11.76
CA GLU A 47 5.47 14.93 12.10
C GLU A 47 4.19 14.62 12.91
N SER A 48 3.62 15.56 13.68
CA SER A 48 2.37 15.34 14.43
C SER A 48 1.13 15.35 13.53
N SER A 49 1.19 15.99 12.36
CA SER A 49 0.13 15.98 11.35
C SER A 49 -0.12 14.59 10.74
N ALA A 50 0.88 13.70 10.83
CA ALA A 50 0.81 12.32 10.34
C ALA A 50 0.07 11.36 11.30
N ALA A 51 -0.23 11.80 12.53
CA ALA A 51 -0.94 10.96 13.51
C ALA A 51 -2.48 11.01 13.36
N SER A 52 -3.03 11.89 12.52
CA SER A 52 -4.48 12.13 12.42
C SER A 52 -5.01 12.40 11.00
N SER A 53 -4.16 12.53 9.97
CA SER A 53 -4.60 12.55 8.58
C SER A 53 -4.44 11.15 7.99
N GLY A 54 -5.52 10.57 7.47
CA GLY A 54 -5.49 9.21 6.91
C GLY A 54 -4.41 9.12 5.82
N HIS A 55 -3.52 8.12 5.92
CA HIS A 55 -2.48 7.90 4.93
C HIS A 55 -3.11 7.66 3.54
N LYS A 56 -3.02 8.63 2.61
CA LYS A 56 -3.25 8.42 1.18
C LYS A 56 -1.93 7.93 0.58
N ARG A 57 -1.94 6.75 -0.04
CA ARG A 57 -0.76 6.21 -0.73
C ARG A 57 -0.39 7.13 -1.88
N LYS A 58 0.87 7.54 -1.94
CA LYS A 58 1.42 8.37 -3.03
C LYS A 58 1.95 7.43 -4.10
N LEU A 59 1.25 7.36 -5.24
CA LEU A 59 1.65 6.46 -6.33
C LEU A 59 2.77 7.05 -7.16
N VAL A 60 2.78 8.38 -7.32
CA VAL A 60 3.78 9.09 -8.12
C VAL A 60 4.51 10.11 -7.24
N THR A 61 5.83 9.99 -7.16
CA THR A 61 6.66 10.87 -6.34
C THR A 61 8.00 11.15 -7.00
N VAL A 62 8.65 12.27 -6.68
CA VAL A 62 10.03 12.53 -7.13
C VAL A 62 11.00 11.95 -6.12
N ARG A 63 11.95 11.15 -6.59
CA ARG A 63 12.92 10.41 -5.76
C ARG A 63 14.34 10.63 -6.27
N ARG A 64 15.32 10.57 -5.36
CA ARG A 64 16.75 10.65 -5.70
C ARG A 64 17.33 9.25 -5.85
N ILE A 65 18.05 9.01 -6.94
CA ILE A 65 18.81 7.77 -7.14
C ILE A 65 20.00 7.73 -6.19
N THR A 66 20.07 6.67 -5.37
CA THR A 66 21.13 6.47 -4.38
C THR A 66 22.26 5.57 -4.89
N ALA A 67 21.95 4.62 -5.78
CA ALA A 67 22.93 3.77 -6.44
C ALA A 67 22.46 3.32 -7.83
N VAL A 68 23.43 3.05 -8.71
CA VAL A 68 23.21 2.45 -10.03
C VAL A 68 24.25 1.34 -10.21
N THR A 69 23.79 0.12 -10.41
CA THR A 69 24.65 -1.07 -10.49
C THR A 69 24.33 -1.84 -11.76
N GLY A 70 25.33 -2.15 -12.58
CA GLY A 70 25.13 -2.96 -13.78
C GLY A 70 24.80 -4.41 -13.42
N ILE A 71 23.68 -4.93 -13.90
CA ILE A 71 23.21 -6.30 -13.59
C ILE A 71 23.30 -7.26 -14.78
N GLN A 72 23.23 -6.73 -15.99
CA GLN A 72 23.36 -7.49 -17.24
C GLN A 72 24.05 -6.63 -18.29
N LYS A 73 24.25 -7.17 -19.50
CA LYS A 73 24.86 -6.45 -20.62
C LYS A 73 24.19 -5.09 -20.86
N ASP A 74 22.87 -5.06 -20.92
CA ASP A 74 22.10 -3.89 -21.33
C ASP A 74 21.25 -3.26 -20.21
N ASN A 75 21.28 -3.84 -19.00
CA ASN A 75 20.43 -3.43 -17.88
C ASN A 75 21.23 -3.02 -16.63
N ASN A 76 20.73 -2.00 -15.94
CA ASN A 76 21.17 -1.55 -14.62
C ASN A 76 20.05 -1.77 -13.60
N MET A 77 20.44 -2.00 -12.34
CA MET A 77 19.59 -1.85 -11.17
C MET A 77 19.81 -0.47 -10.57
N VAL A 78 18.71 0.25 -10.32
CA VAL A 78 18.67 1.56 -9.68
C VAL A 78 18.07 1.41 -8.29
N GLU A 79 18.74 1.98 -7.29
CA GLU A 79 18.25 2.01 -5.90
C GLU A 79 17.73 3.40 -5.55
N ILE A 80 16.48 3.47 -5.08
CA ILE A 80 15.77 4.69 -4.69
C ILE A 80 15.06 4.45 -3.36
N ASP A 81 15.51 5.12 -2.30
CA ASP A 81 15.11 4.80 -0.92
C ASP A 81 15.33 3.32 -0.57
N GLY A 82 14.26 2.56 -0.28
CA GLY A 82 14.32 1.11 -0.09
C GLY A 82 13.88 0.30 -1.33
N TRP A 83 13.67 0.95 -2.47
CA TRP A 83 13.20 0.33 -3.72
C TRP A 83 14.36 0.00 -4.67
N LYS A 84 14.14 -1.02 -5.49
CA LYS A 84 15.04 -1.51 -6.54
C LYS A 84 14.28 -1.55 -7.87
N VAL A 85 14.77 -0.85 -8.88
CA VAL A 85 14.14 -0.74 -10.20
C VAL A 85 15.15 -1.07 -11.28
N VAL A 86 14.84 -2.03 -12.14
CA VAL A 86 15.65 -2.36 -13.32
C VAL A 86 15.33 -1.40 -14.45
N VAL A 87 16.38 -0.85 -15.07
CA VAL A 87 16.31 0.06 -16.19
C VAL A 87 17.32 -0.29 -17.27
N GLU A 88 17.02 0.05 -18.51
CA GLU A 88 17.97 -0.06 -19.61
C GLU A 88 19.13 0.93 -19.46
N LYS A 89 20.35 0.47 -19.74
CA LYS A 89 21.57 1.31 -19.70
C LYS A 89 21.50 2.49 -20.66
N ALA A 90 20.90 2.28 -21.83
CA ALA A 90 20.76 3.30 -22.86
C ALA A 90 19.98 4.53 -22.38
N LYS A 91 19.12 4.38 -21.35
CA LYS A 91 18.38 5.50 -20.76
C LYS A 91 19.25 6.42 -19.90
N GLY A 92 20.49 6.05 -19.56
CA GLY A 92 21.46 6.99 -18.97
C GLY A 92 21.11 7.51 -17.57
N PHE A 93 20.42 6.73 -16.74
CA PHE A 93 20.19 7.09 -15.33
C PHE A 93 21.51 7.10 -14.53
N ALA A 94 21.69 8.13 -13.72
CA ALA A 94 22.90 8.34 -12.92
C ALA A 94 22.59 8.49 -11.44
N LYS A 95 23.59 8.16 -10.60
CA LYS A 95 23.54 8.41 -9.16
C LYS A 95 23.31 9.90 -8.89
N ASP A 96 22.57 10.19 -7.82
CA ASP A 96 22.21 11.54 -7.35
C ASP A 96 21.23 12.31 -8.27
N SER A 97 20.85 11.75 -9.42
CA SER A 97 19.77 12.31 -10.24
C SER A 97 18.40 12.16 -9.56
N TYR A 98 17.52 13.15 -9.78
CA TYR A 98 16.11 13.07 -9.41
C TYR A 98 15.29 12.47 -10.56
N VAL A 99 14.40 11.55 -10.21
CA VAL A 99 13.54 10.84 -11.16
C VAL A 99 12.09 10.87 -10.69
N LEU A 100 11.17 10.77 -11.64
CA LEU A 100 9.77 10.50 -11.33
C LEU A 100 9.63 8.99 -11.08
N PHE A 101 9.30 8.62 -9.85
CA PHE A 101 9.09 7.23 -9.44
C PHE A 101 7.61 6.92 -9.33
N LEU A 102 7.21 5.82 -9.96
CA LEU A 102 5.87 5.26 -9.92
C LEU A 102 5.91 3.96 -9.14
N GLU A 103 5.16 3.91 -8.04
CA GLU A 103 5.02 2.70 -7.24
C GLU A 103 4.23 1.62 -7.98
N MET A 104 4.40 0.36 -7.57
CA MET A 104 3.56 -0.73 -8.05
C MET A 104 2.10 -0.48 -7.70
N ASP A 105 1.23 -1.04 -8.54
CA ASP A 105 -0.23 -0.83 -8.56
C ASP A 105 -0.63 0.56 -9.08
N SER A 106 0.30 1.31 -9.67
CA SER A 106 -0.05 2.50 -10.45
C SER A 106 -0.66 2.07 -11.80
N PHE A 107 -1.84 2.58 -12.11
CA PHE A 107 -2.48 2.47 -13.41
C PHE A 107 -2.34 3.81 -14.13
N LEU A 108 -1.65 3.80 -15.28
CA LEU A 108 -1.32 4.97 -16.07
C LEU A 108 -2.27 5.06 -17.27
N PRO A 109 -3.08 6.12 -17.41
CA PRO A 109 -4.07 6.21 -18.47
C PRO A 109 -3.43 6.25 -19.86
N ALA A 110 -3.91 5.41 -20.78
CA ALA A 110 -3.44 5.40 -22.17
C ALA A 110 -3.81 6.71 -22.87
N HIS A 111 -5.03 7.21 -22.69
CA HIS A 111 -5.48 8.48 -23.28
C HIS A 111 -4.97 9.72 -22.52
N SER A 112 -3.66 9.81 -22.31
CA SER A 112 -3.00 10.95 -21.67
C SER A 112 -1.94 11.60 -22.57
N PRO A 113 -1.53 12.85 -22.31
CA PRO A 113 -0.42 13.49 -23.03
C PRO A 113 0.93 12.76 -22.90
N PHE A 114 1.01 11.75 -22.03
CA PHE A 114 2.21 10.99 -21.72
C PHE A 114 2.13 9.54 -22.21
N GLU A 115 1.17 9.18 -23.07
CA GLU A 115 0.95 7.81 -23.55
C GLU A 115 2.23 7.12 -24.03
N ASP A 116 2.99 7.80 -24.90
CA ASP A 116 4.25 7.30 -25.46
C ASP A 116 5.27 6.92 -24.39
N LEU A 117 5.26 7.61 -23.24
CA LEU A 117 6.11 7.27 -22.09
C LEU A 117 5.47 6.19 -21.23
N PHE A 118 4.17 6.31 -20.93
CA PHE A 118 3.46 5.40 -20.05
C PHE A 118 3.41 3.97 -20.58
N CYS A 119 3.45 3.80 -21.90
CA CYS A 119 3.53 2.48 -22.53
C CYS A 119 4.80 1.69 -22.15
N GLU A 120 5.87 2.36 -21.72
CA GLU A 120 7.11 1.72 -21.27
C GLU A 120 6.98 1.13 -19.85
N ALA A 121 5.96 1.54 -19.09
CA ALA A 121 5.83 1.19 -17.67
C ALA A 121 5.26 -0.21 -17.43
N GLY A 122 4.53 -0.75 -18.41
CA GLY A 122 3.88 -2.05 -18.29
C GLY A 122 2.99 -2.41 -19.48
N PRO A 123 2.36 -3.59 -19.48
CA PRO A 123 1.44 -3.98 -20.54
C PRO A 123 0.15 -3.16 -20.52
N LEU A 124 -0.46 -2.99 -21.70
CA LEU A 124 -1.80 -2.43 -21.85
C LEU A 124 -2.84 -3.35 -21.20
N VAL A 125 -3.68 -2.78 -20.35
CA VAL A 125 -4.75 -3.43 -19.59
C VAL A 125 -5.95 -2.49 -19.46
N THR A 126 -7.12 -3.06 -19.20
CA THR A 126 -8.37 -2.30 -18.98
C THR A 126 -8.73 -2.31 -17.50
N PHE A 127 -8.99 -1.14 -16.92
CA PHE A 127 -9.37 -0.96 -15.51
C PHE A 127 -10.45 0.11 -15.40
N ASP A 128 -11.54 -0.20 -14.70
CA ASP A 128 -12.71 0.69 -14.56
C ASP A 128 -13.24 1.24 -15.90
N GLY A 129 -13.19 0.42 -16.96
CA GLY A 129 -13.64 0.79 -18.30
C GLY A 129 -12.68 1.70 -19.08
N GLU A 130 -11.49 1.97 -18.54
CA GLU A 130 -10.44 2.75 -19.21
C GLU A 130 -9.24 1.86 -19.55
N ASP A 131 -8.61 2.12 -20.68
CA ASP A 131 -7.36 1.46 -21.07
C ASP A 131 -6.14 2.23 -20.54
N GLY A 132 -5.12 1.48 -20.14
CA GLY A 132 -3.90 2.04 -19.56
C GLY A 132 -2.83 1.01 -19.26
N TYR A 133 -1.74 1.45 -18.65
CA TYR A 133 -0.56 0.64 -18.37
C TYR A 133 -0.39 0.46 -16.87
N ARG A 134 -0.25 -0.78 -16.42
CA ARG A 134 -0.07 -1.08 -15.00
C ARG A 134 1.41 -1.26 -14.65
N VAL A 135 1.87 -0.52 -13.65
CA VAL A 135 3.19 -0.69 -13.04
C VAL A 135 3.17 -1.93 -12.13
N GLY A 136 3.94 -2.94 -12.51
CA GLY A 136 3.98 -4.24 -11.83
C GLY A 136 5.30 -4.54 -11.10
N THR A 137 5.37 -5.75 -10.55
CA THR A 137 6.61 -6.34 -10.03
C THR A 137 7.19 -7.30 -11.06
N SER A 138 8.47 -7.18 -11.40
CA SER A 138 9.15 -8.08 -12.35
C SER A 138 10.38 -8.76 -11.73
N ALA A 139 10.74 -9.92 -12.30
CA ALA A 139 11.88 -10.72 -11.87
C ALA A 139 12.96 -10.67 -12.94
N TRP A 140 14.19 -10.54 -12.49
CA TRP A 140 15.38 -10.40 -13.31
C TRP A 140 16.49 -11.28 -12.75
N THR A 141 17.58 -11.42 -13.49
CA THR A 141 18.79 -12.09 -13.01
C THR A 141 19.97 -11.12 -13.07
N ASP A 142 20.84 -11.21 -12.07
CA ASP A 142 22.15 -10.54 -12.11
C ASP A 142 23.18 -11.35 -12.93
N TRP A 143 24.44 -10.91 -12.91
CA TRP A 143 25.56 -11.55 -13.60
C TRP A 143 25.86 -12.97 -13.11
N ASP A 144 25.52 -13.27 -11.85
CA ASP A 144 25.77 -14.55 -11.19
C ASP A 144 24.56 -15.50 -11.33
N GLY A 145 23.49 -15.04 -11.98
CA GLY A 145 22.25 -15.80 -12.17
C GLY A 145 21.33 -15.80 -10.94
N ASN A 146 21.60 -14.96 -9.94
CA ASN A 146 20.70 -14.81 -8.79
C ASN A 146 19.45 -14.04 -9.21
N GLU A 147 18.28 -14.47 -8.70
CA GLU A 147 17.04 -13.74 -8.93
C GLU A 147 17.08 -12.41 -8.16
N ILE A 148 16.75 -11.32 -8.87
CA ILE A 148 16.54 -9.99 -8.30
C ILE A 148 15.15 -9.49 -8.68
N VAL A 149 14.55 -8.71 -7.79
CA VAL A 149 13.20 -8.17 -7.98
C VAL A 149 13.28 -6.69 -8.37
N SER A 150 12.55 -6.33 -9.42
CA SER A 150 12.30 -4.94 -9.82
C SER A 150 10.88 -4.53 -9.45
N GLN A 151 10.76 -3.40 -8.75
CA GLN A 151 9.50 -2.93 -8.18
C GLN A 151 9.29 -1.44 -8.44
N GLY A 152 8.31 -1.15 -9.30
CA GLY A 152 7.99 0.21 -9.74
C GLY A 152 8.58 0.53 -11.12
N HIS A 153 8.40 1.78 -11.54
CA HIS A 153 8.97 2.31 -12.77
C HIS A 153 9.54 3.71 -12.53
N ILE A 154 10.58 4.09 -13.27
CA ILE A 154 11.16 5.44 -13.20
C ILE A 154 11.24 6.09 -14.57
N PHE A 155 10.93 7.37 -14.61
CA PHE A 155 11.16 8.23 -15.77
C PHE A 155 12.13 9.35 -15.44
N HIS A 156 12.82 9.87 -16.46
CA HIS A 156 13.56 11.12 -16.34
C HIS A 156 12.60 12.26 -16.03
N LEU A 157 12.95 13.07 -15.04
CA LEU A 157 12.12 14.19 -14.59
C LEU A 157 11.86 15.20 -15.72
N LEU A 158 12.84 15.39 -16.63
CA LEU A 158 12.77 16.29 -17.77
C LEU A 158 11.61 15.98 -18.74
N HIS A 159 11.08 14.75 -18.74
CA HIS A 159 9.91 14.40 -19.54
C HIS A 159 8.63 15.07 -19.04
N PHE A 160 8.59 15.49 -17.77
CA PHE A 160 7.44 16.10 -17.11
C PHE A 160 7.76 17.56 -16.78
N ARG A 161 7.65 18.45 -17.77
CA ARG A 161 8.11 19.85 -17.68
C ARG A 161 7.58 20.59 -16.46
N ASP A 162 6.29 20.47 -16.15
CA ASP A 162 5.66 21.19 -15.03
C ASP A 162 6.16 20.68 -13.68
N ILE A 163 6.28 19.34 -13.54
CA ILE A 163 6.85 18.71 -12.36
C ILE A 163 8.33 19.09 -12.20
N ASN A 164 9.09 19.06 -13.28
CA ASN A 164 10.50 19.43 -13.30
C ASN A 164 10.70 20.89 -12.88
N GLN A 165 9.88 21.81 -13.41
CA GLN A 165 9.94 23.23 -13.04
C GLN A 165 9.66 23.42 -11.56
N LYS A 166 8.61 22.78 -11.03
CA LYS A 166 8.28 22.81 -9.59
C LYS A 166 9.43 22.30 -8.72
N VAL A 167 10.12 21.24 -9.14
CA VAL A 167 11.30 20.72 -8.43
C VAL A 167 12.47 21.70 -8.49
N CYS A 168 12.71 22.34 -9.63
CA CYS A 168 13.75 23.38 -9.76
C CYS A 168 13.47 24.59 -8.85
N ASP A 169 12.23 25.07 -8.80
CA ASP A 169 11.83 26.19 -7.97
C ASP A 169 12.02 25.85 -6.48
N LEU A 170 11.56 24.68 -6.06
CA LEU A 170 11.78 24.17 -4.70
C LEU A 170 13.26 24.00 -4.39
N HIS A 171 14.08 23.57 -5.35
CA HIS A 171 15.51 23.45 -5.15
C HIS A 171 16.17 24.81 -4.89
N PHE A 172 15.73 25.85 -5.60
CA PHE A 172 16.19 27.22 -5.37
C PHE A 172 15.77 27.75 -4.00
N GLU A 173 14.50 27.56 -3.62
CA GLU A 173 13.98 27.95 -2.30
C GLU A 173 14.69 27.25 -1.14
N HIS A 174 15.13 26.00 -1.36
CA HIS A 174 15.77 25.15 -0.38
C HIS A 174 17.26 24.93 -0.65
N ILE A 175 17.93 25.85 -1.34
CA ILE A 175 19.34 25.71 -1.76
C ILE A 175 20.34 25.49 -0.61
N HIS A 176 19.95 25.86 0.62
CA HIS A 176 20.75 25.67 1.83
C HIS A 176 20.62 24.27 2.45
N GLN A 177 19.66 23.46 2.01
CA GLN A 177 19.44 22.11 2.51
C GLN A 177 20.44 21.12 1.91
N THR A 178 20.77 20.08 2.67
CA THR A 178 21.50 18.93 2.15
C THR A 178 20.66 18.15 1.14
N ASN A 179 21.31 17.36 0.27
CA ASN A 179 20.62 16.47 -0.68
C ASN A 179 19.66 15.51 0.02
N GLU A 180 20.01 15.02 1.21
CA GLU A 180 19.16 14.14 2.02
C GLU A 180 17.89 14.84 2.53
N GLU A 181 18.02 16.10 2.98
CA GLU A 181 16.89 16.90 3.46
C GLU A 181 15.96 17.27 2.31
N PHE A 182 16.51 17.72 1.18
CA PHE A 182 15.74 18.06 0.00
C PHE A 182 15.04 16.83 -0.61
N ALA A 183 15.72 15.68 -0.67
CA ALA A 183 15.07 14.42 -1.05
C ALA A 183 13.95 14.04 -0.06
N GLY A 184 14.11 14.36 1.23
CA GLY A 184 13.06 14.21 2.23
C GLY A 184 11.83 15.07 1.98
N LEU A 185 12.05 16.34 1.58
CA LEU A 185 10.99 17.26 1.17
C LEU A 185 10.24 16.74 -0.05
N LEU A 186 10.95 16.30 -1.09
CA LEU A 186 10.34 15.81 -2.34
C LEU A 186 9.50 14.54 -2.15
N ARG A 187 9.90 13.61 -1.25
CA ARG A 187 9.06 12.46 -0.85
C ARG A 187 7.71 12.88 -0.26
N GLY A 188 7.64 14.10 0.27
CA GLY A 188 6.43 14.73 0.78
C GLY A 188 5.39 15.04 -0.30
N ILE A 189 5.81 15.19 -1.56
CA ILE A 189 4.98 15.70 -2.65
C ILE A 189 4.46 14.54 -3.50
N ASP A 190 3.14 14.48 -3.65
CA ASP A 190 2.43 13.48 -4.45
C ASP A 190 2.01 14.10 -5.79
N PHE A 191 2.32 13.42 -6.89
CA PHE A 191 1.97 13.82 -8.26
C PHE A 191 0.97 12.86 -8.92
N THR A 192 0.32 12.01 -8.11
CA THR A 192 -0.62 11.00 -8.59
C THR A 192 -1.77 11.63 -9.37
N ASP A 193 -2.41 12.65 -8.79
CA ASP A 193 -3.57 13.31 -9.39
C ASP A 193 -3.15 14.18 -10.59
N ASP A 194 -1.96 14.81 -10.55
CA ASP A 194 -1.40 15.63 -11.65
C ASP A 194 -1.23 14.84 -12.96
N LEU A 195 -0.99 13.53 -12.86
CA LEU A 195 -0.77 12.65 -14.02
C LEU A 195 -1.99 11.76 -14.34
N GLY A 196 -3.11 11.93 -13.63
CA GLY A 196 -4.30 11.09 -13.79
C GLY A 196 -4.08 9.62 -13.41
N VAL A 197 -3.06 9.35 -12.59
CA VAL A 197 -2.71 7.97 -12.20
C VAL A 197 -3.73 7.46 -11.18
N LYS A 198 -4.21 6.23 -11.40
CA LYS A 198 -5.14 5.55 -10.49
C LYS A 198 -4.43 4.42 -9.77
N LYS A 199 -4.99 4.00 -8.63
CA LYS A 199 -4.55 2.77 -7.98
C LYS A 199 -5.28 1.58 -8.60
N TRP A 200 -4.54 0.63 -9.13
CA TRP A 200 -5.05 -0.66 -9.57
C TRP A 200 -5.50 -1.50 -8.38
N GLU A 201 -6.69 -2.11 -8.47
CA GLU A 201 -7.20 -3.09 -7.52
C GLU A 201 -7.93 -4.20 -8.29
N SER A 202 -7.50 -5.45 -8.20
CA SER A 202 -8.12 -6.56 -8.95
C SER A 202 -9.42 -7.08 -8.36
N PHE A 203 -9.67 -6.78 -7.09
CA PHE A 203 -10.88 -7.17 -6.37
C PHE A 203 -11.45 -5.92 -5.70
N PRO A 204 -12.05 -4.99 -6.47
CA PRO A 204 -12.67 -3.81 -5.87
C PRO A 204 -13.78 -4.25 -4.92
N GLU A 205 -13.85 -3.64 -3.73
CA GLU A 205 -14.85 -4.00 -2.70
C GLU A 205 -16.28 -3.76 -3.18
N THR A 206 -16.48 -2.94 -4.21
CA THR A 206 -17.73 -2.81 -4.97
C THR A 206 -17.46 -3.19 -6.42
N PRO A 207 -18.21 -4.10 -7.05
CA PRO A 207 -18.08 -4.32 -8.48
C PRO A 207 -18.53 -3.06 -9.22
N ALA A 208 -17.60 -2.42 -9.92
CA ALA A 208 -17.94 -1.61 -11.07
C ALA A 208 -18.71 -2.52 -12.04
N THR A 209 -19.86 -2.04 -12.49
CA THR A 209 -20.74 -2.70 -13.43
C THR A 209 -19.98 -3.21 -14.67
N ASN A 210 -20.25 -4.47 -15.03
CA ASN A 210 -20.00 -5.14 -16.30
C ASN A 210 -18.62 -5.82 -16.49
N THR A 211 -18.61 -7.14 -16.31
CA THR A 211 -18.00 -8.05 -17.30
C THR A 211 -18.80 -9.35 -17.38
N SER A 212 -19.16 -9.68 -18.62
CA SER A 212 -19.71 -10.95 -19.06
C SER A 212 -18.75 -12.10 -18.76
N GLU A 213 -19.17 -13.04 -17.92
CA GLU A 213 -19.22 -14.50 -18.18
C GLU A 213 -19.44 -15.24 -16.84
N GLY A 214 -20.61 -15.86 -16.69
CA GLY A 214 -20.74 -17.10 -15.92
C GLY A 214 -21.08 -17.07 -14.43
N SER A 215 -21.36 -15.92 -13.80
CA SER A 215 -22.00 -15.91 -12.47
C SER A 215 -23.07 -14.83 -12.40
N MET A 216 -24.33 -15.24 -12.59
CA MET A 216 -25.50 -14.38 -12.42
C MET A 216 -25.66 -14.03 -10.93
N ILE A 217 -25.02 -12.95 -10.48
CA ILE A 217 -25.46 -12.24 -9.28
C ILE A 217 -25.74 -10.81 -9.72
N VAL A 218 -27.03 -10.49 -9.84
CA VAL A 218 -27.50 -9.13 -10.02
C VAL A 218 -27.23 -8.40 -8.71
N GLU A 219 -26.06 -7.78 -8.56
CA GLU A 219 -25.78 -6.96 -7.39
C GLU A 219 -26.50 -5.62 -7.55
N ALA A 220 -27.51 -5.39 -6.70
CA ALA A 220 -28.11 -4.08 -6.54
C ALA A 220 -27.01 -3.11 -6.10
N ALA A 221 -26.86 -1.99 -6.82
CA ALA A 221 -26.02 -0.88 -6.40
C ALA A 221 -26.32 -0.57 -4.92
N THR A 222 -25.39 -0.90 -4.03
CA THR A 222 -25.66 -0.81 -2.60
C THR A 222 -25.68 0.67 -2.22
N SER A 223 -26.83 1.16 -1.74
CA SER A 223 -27.01 2.54 -1.23
C SER A 223 -26.31 2.77 0.12
N ASN A 224 -25.30 1.96 0.45
CA ASN A 224 -24.54 2.06 1.68
C ASN A 224 -23.74 3.38 1.69
N PRO A 225 -23.79 4.15 2.79
CA PRO A 225 -22.99 5.36 2.92
C PRO A 225 -21.50 5.03 3.11
N LYS A 226 -20.66 6.06 3.06
CA LYS A 226 -19.24 5.93 3.43
C LYS A 226 -19.11 5.56 4.92
N PRO A 227 -18.02 4.88 5.34
CA PRO A 227 -17.73 4.64 6.74
C PRO A 227 -17.74 5.95 7.52
N PRO A 228 -18.24 5.96 8.77
CA PRO A 228 -18.21 7.14 9.60
C PRO A 228 -16.78 7.69 9.74
N SER A 229 -16.65 9.02 9.77
CA SER A 229 -15.35 9.72 9.77
C SER A 229 -14.45 9.37 10.97
N PHE A 230 -15.05 8.95 12.09
CA PHE A 230 -14.34 8.51 13.29
C PHE A 230 -13.73 7.10 13.14
N ILE A 231 -14.07 6.33 12.11
CA ILE A 231 -13.45 5.02 11.87
C ILE A 231 -12.05 5.21 11.28
N ILE A 232 -11.04 4.79 12.04
CA ILE A 232 -9.64 4.89 11.61
C ILE A 232 -9.40 3.93 10.44
N LYS A 233 -8.90 4.45 9.31
CA LYS A 233 -8.51 3.63 8.16
C LYS A 233 -7.32 2.72 8.49
N ALA A 234 -7.25 1.57 7.83
CA ALA A 234 -6.15 0.61 7.94
C ALA A 234 -5.01 0.85 6.93
N ASP A 235 -5.00 2.03 6.29
CA ASP A 235 -3.92 2.43 5.41
C ASP A 235 -2.57 2.43 6.13
N MET A 236 -1.55 1.87 5.49
CA MET A 236 -0.21 1.72 6.05
C MET A 236 0.84 1.89 4.96
N GLU A 237 1.93 2.56 5.33
CA GLU A 237 3.09 2.79 4.47
C GLU A 237 3.90 1.50 4.28
N ARG A 238 4.51 1.34 3.10
CA ARG A 238 5.46 0.25 2.82
C ARG A 238 6.83 0.59 3.41
N VAL A 239 7.53 -0.42 3.90
CA VAL A 239 8.83 -0.23 4.56
C VAL A 239 9.85 0.49 3.65
N GLN A 240 9.81 0.24 2.34
CA GLN A 240 10.71 0.87 1.36
C GLN A 240 10.62 2.41 1.36
N ASN A 241 9.47 2.96 1.73
CA ASN A 241 9.26 4.41 1.91
C ASN A 241 9.63 4.94 3.29
N CYS A 242 10.18 4.09 4.17
CA CYS A 242 10.54 4.43 5.55
C CYS A 242 12.07 4.49 5.75
N PRO A 243 12.85 5.34 5.02
CA PRO A 243 14.31 5.36 5.15
C PRO A 243 14.79 5.82 6.54
N ASN A 244 13.97 6.61 7.24
CA ASN A 244 14.29 7.07 8.59
C ASN A 244 14.34 5.94 9.62
N LEU A 245 13.71 4.79 9.34
CA LEU A 245 13.70 3.61 10.21
C LEU A 245 15.11 3.16 10.60
N PHE A 246 16.07 3.34 9.69
CA PHE A 246 17.47 2.93 9.87
C PHE A 246 18.43 4.10 10.10
N LYS A 247 17.97 5.35 9.93
CA LYS A 247 18.81 6.55 10.02
C LYS A 247 18.63 7.34 11.31
N LYS A 248 17.39 7.44 11.81
CA LYS A 248 17.09 8.31 12.95
C LYS A 248 17.25 7.56 14.28
N PRO A 249 18.00 8.10 15.27
CA PRO A 249 18.26 7.42 16.54
C PRO A 249 17.01 6.97 17.30
N LYS A 250 15.88 7.70 17.21
CA LYS A 250 14.62 7.35 17.88
C LYS A 250 14.15 5.92 17.59
N TYR A 251 14.40 5.39 16.39
CA TYR A 251 13.97 4.04 16.00
C TYR A 251 14.84 2.92 16.57
N GLN A 252 15.98 3.24 17.17
CA GLN A 252 16.85 2.23 17.78
C GLN A 252 16.22 1.60 19.03
N HIS A 253 15.33 2.34 19.70
CA HIS A 253 14.73 1.91 20.97
C HIS A 253 13.22 1.64 20.88
N PHE A 254 12.56 2.03 19.78
CA PHE A 254 11.14 1.74 19.63
C PHE A 254 10.89 0.25 19.45
N VAL A 255 9.92 -0.24 20.22
CA VAL A 255 9.44 -1.62 20.16
C VAL A 255 8.24 -1.70 19.23
N PHE A 256 8.28 -2.62 18.29
CA PHE A 256 7.22 -2.89 17.34
C PHE A 256 6.61 -4.26 17.61
N GLN A 257 5.28 -4.38 17.58
CA GLN A 257 4.62 -5.67 17.41
C GLN A 257 4.82 -6.11 15.97
N GLU A 258 5.37 -7.31 15.75
CA GLU A 258 5.42 -7.97 14.45
C GLU A 258 4.26 -8.96 14.34
N SER A 259 3.46 -8.86 13.28
CA SER A 259 2.40 -9.84 12.97
C SER A 259 2.39 -10.21 11.49
N LEU A 260 1.84 -11.38 11.17
CA LEU A 260 1.54 -11.72 9.78
C LEU A 260 0.54 -10.72 9.20
N LYS A 261 0.78 -10.32 7.94
CA LYS A 261 -0.20 -9.63 7.13
C LYS A 261 -1.10 -10.66 6.47
N MET A 262 -2.38 -10.62 6.81
CA MET A 262 -3.40 -11.48 6.19
C MET A 262 -3.84 -10.84 4.87
N ASP A 263 -3.99 -11.67 3.83
CA ASP A 263 -4.47 -11.30 2.50
C ASP A 263 -5.98 -11.48 2.46
N GLY A 264 -6.70 -10.43 2.83
CA GLY A 264 -8.15 -10.45 2.97
C GLY A 264 -8.79 -9.14 2.55
N SER A 265 -9.96 -8.86 3.15
CA SER A 265 -10.61 -7.57 3.05
C SER A 265 -10.74 -6.96 4.44
N THR A 266 -10.26 -5.74 4.58
CA THR A 266 -10.31 -5.02 5.85
C THR A 266 -11.75 -4.70 6.24
N MET A 267 -12.06 -4.88 7.53
CA MET A 267 -13.34 -4.53 8.10
C MET A 267 -13.22 -3.84 9.45
N ALA A 268 -14.23 -3.06 9.81
CA ALA A 268 -14.37 -2.49 11.15
C ALA A 268 -15.75 -2.83 11.72
N VAL A 269 -15.82 -3.28 12.96
CA VAL A 269 -17.07 -3.44 13.72
C VAL A 269 -17.06 -2.44 14.85
N TYR A 270 -18.02 -1.53 14.89
CA TYR A 270 -18.08 -0.46 15.88
C TYR A 270 -19.34 -0.53 16.72
N PHE A 271 -19.28 0.00 17.94
CA PHE A 271 -20.45 0.26 18.78
C PHE A 271 -20.42 1.68 19.29
N ILE A 272 -21.55 2.39 19.18
CA ILE A 272 -21.74 3.75 19.68
C ILE A 272 -22.92 3.74 20.67
N PRO A 273 -22.67 4.06 21.96
CA PRO A 273 -23.74 4.25 22.94
C PRO A 273 -24.72 5.36 22.55
N ASN A 274 -25.97 5.27 22.99
CA ASN A 274 -27.02 6.27 22.70
C ASN A 274 -26.68 7.68 23.22
N ASP A 275 -25.93 7.77 24.32
CA ASP A 275 -25.50 9.02 24.95
C ASP A 275 -24.17 9.55 24.38
N SER A 276 -23.55 8.84 23.44
CA SER A 276 -22.34 9.28 22.77
C SER A 276 -22.63 10.46 21.84
N PRO A 277 -21.79 11.51 21.80
CA PRO A 277 -21.92 12.59 20.83
C PRO A 277 -21.79 12.12 19.38
N LEU A 278 -21.19 10.94 19.15
CA LEU A 278 -21.06 10.34 17.82
C LEU A 278 -22.36 9.69 17.30
N PHE A 279 -23.36 9.51 18.16
CA PHE A 279 -24.57 8.77 17.79
C PHE A 279 -25.40 9.50 16.72
N SER A 280 -25.44 10.84 16.78
CA SER A 280 -26.14 11.67 15.81
C SER A 280 -25.57 11.62 14.39
N ASP A 281 -24.29 11.21 14.26
CA ASP A 281 -23.60 11.11 12.97
C ASP A 281 -23.92 9.79 12.24
N LEU A 282 -24.64 8.89 12.90
CA LEU A 282 -24.97 7.58 12.36
C LEU A 282 -26.22 7.62 11.47
N PRO A 283 -26.26 6.87 10.35
CA PRO A 283 -27.46 6.79 9.49
C PRO A 283 -28.68 6.27 10.26
N THR A 284 -29.88 6.85 10.09
CA THR A 284 -31.07 6.30 10.76
C THR A 284 -31.36 4.87 10.30
N LEU A 285 -31.53 3.93 11.24
CA LEU A 285 -31.96 2.56 10.96
C LEU A 285 -33.48 2.42 11.15
N PRO A 286 -34.17 1.57 10.36
CA PRO A 286 -35.58 1.28 10.58
C PRO A 286 -35.77 0.49 11.90
N ALA A 287 -36.99 0.52 12.44
CA ALA A 287 -37.35 -0.31 13.58
C ALA A 287 -37.35 -1.80 13.17
N PRO A 288 -36.86 -2.71 14.02
CA PRO A 288 -37.00 -4.14 13.78
C PRO A 288 -38.48 -4.55 13.68
N ASP A 289 -38.84 -5.19 12.57
CA ASP A 289 -40.20 -5.69 12.32
C ASP A 289 -40.17 -6.99 11.50
N TYR A 290 -41.34 -7.51 11.13
CA TYR A 290 -41.44 -8.75 10.36
C TYR A 290 -40.83 -8.65 8.96
N SER A 291 -40.83 -7.47 8.34
CA SER A 291 -40.31 -7.25 6.99
C SER A 291 -38.78 -7.37 6.93
N ASN A 292 -38.08 -7.03 8.02
CA ASN A 292 -36.63 -7.04 8.11
C ASN A 292 -36.06 -8.16 9.02
N LYS A 293 -36.92 -9.09 9.47
CA LYS A 293 -36.55 -10.21 10.38
C LYS A 293 -35.41 -11.10 9.87
N ASP A 294 -35.27 -11.18 8.55
CA ASP A 294 -34.30 -12.02 7.85
C ASP A 294 -33.06 -11.24 7.41
N THR A 295 -32.82 -10.07 8.00
CA THR A 295 -31.65 -9.22 7.79
C THR A 295 -30.73 -9.22 9.02
N PHE A 296 -29.60 -8.52 8.96
CA PHE A 296 -28.72 -8.34 10.12
C PHE A 296 -29.20 -7.26 11.11
N LEU A 297 -30.31 -6.56 10.84
CA LEU A 297 -30.78 -5.42 11.64
C LEU A 297 -30.90 -5.74 13.14
N ARG A 298 -31.37 -6.94 13.48
CA ARG A 298 -31.53 -7.40 14.88
C ARG A 298 -30.22 -7.45 15.68
N TYR A 299 -29.07 -7.51 15.00
CA TYR A 299 -27.75 -7.51 15.64
C TYR A 299 -27.13 -6.12 15.71
N ALA A 300 -27.73 -5.13 15.06
CA ALA A 300 -27.24 -3.76 15.00
C ALA A 300 -27.90 -2.87 16.05
N VAL A 301 -29.19 -3.07 16.30
CA VAL A 301 -29.98 -2.25 17.22
C VAL A 301 -29.90 -2.81 18.64
N HIS A 302 -29.35 -2.04 19.57
CA HIS A 302 -29.29 -2.38 20.99
C HIS A 302 -30.02 -1.34 21.84
N PRO A 303 -30.55 -1.71 23.02
CA PRO A 303 -31.18 -0.76 23.93
C PRO A 303 -30.25 0.37 24.39
N THR A 304 -28.94 0.11 24.43
CA THR A 304 -27.91 1.04 24.91
C THR A 304 -27.16 1.76 23.80
N GLY A 305 -27.41 1.45 22.53
CA GLY A 305 -26.64 2.02 21.43
C GLY A 305 -26.85 1.30 20.11
N ARG A 306 -25.97 1.60 19.16
CA ARG A 306 -25.97 0.99 17.83
C ARG A 306 -24.63 0.36 17.51
N LEU A 307 -24.68 -0.85 16.96
CA LEU A 307 -23.55 -1.52 16.32
C LEU A 307 -23.58 -1.28 14.81
N GLY A 308 -22.41 -1.16 14.19
CA GLY A 308 -22.25 -1.11 12.75
C GLY A 308 -21.04 -1.91 12.28
N VAL A 309 -21.05 -2.25 10.99
CA VAL A 309 -19.98 -3.01 10.33
C VAL A 309 -19.62 -2.26 9.05
N CYS A 310 -18.35 -1.91 8.89
CA CYS A 310 -17.84 -1.24 7.71
C CYS A 310 -16.89 -2.15 6.94
N THR A 311 -16.91 -2.02 5.63
CA THR A 311 -15.75 -2.34 4.78
C THR A 311 -14.81 -1.13 4.76
N ARG A 312 -13.81 -1.10 3.88
CA ARG A 312 -12.95 0.07 3.72
C ARG A 312 -13.67 1.26 3.07
N GLN A 313 -14.63 1.01 2.19
CA GLN A 313 -15.34 2.05 1.43
C GLN A 313 -16.80 2.26 1.83
N GLN A 314 -17.42 1.35 2.59
CA GLN A 314 -18.84 1.43 2.91
C GLN A 314 -19.17 1.13 4.38
N ASP A 315 -20.13 1.85 4.98
CA ASP A 315 -20.86 1.44 6.19
C ASP A 315 -22.03 0.54 5.78
N LEU A 316 -21.95 -0.74 6.12
CA LEU A 316 -22.88 -1.75 5.61
C LEU A 316 -24.19 -1.70 6.39
N LEU A 317 -25.23 -1.14 5.77
CA LEU A 317 -26.54 -0.99 6.38
C LEU A 317 -27.19 -2.37 6.62
N PRO A 318 -27.43 -2.75 7.89
CA PRO A 318 -27.77 -4.13 8.26
C PRO A 318 -29.16 -4.57 7.78
N HIS A 319 -30.07 -3.63 7.53
CA HIS A 319 -31.42 -3.90 7.03
C HIS A 319 -31.47 -4.13 5.51
N LEU A 320 -30.41 -3.78 4.78
CA LEU A 320 -30.27 -4.05 3.35
C LEU A 320 -29.58 -5.39 3.07
N LEU A 321 -29.03 -6.02 4.11
CA LEU A 321 -28.24 -7.23 3.98
C LEU A 321 -29.02 -8.47 4.46
N PRO A 322 -29.29 -9.45 3.59
CA PRO A 322 -29.96 -10.68 3.99
C PRO A 322 -29.05 -11.53 4.88
N SER A 323 -29.65 -12.17 5.88
CA SER A 323 -28.97 -13.04 6.86
C SER A 323 -29.10 -14.53 6.56
N ARG A 324 -30.04 -14.92 5.68
CA ARG A 324 -30.29 -16.32 5.28
C ARG A 324 -29.52 -16.73 4.02
N THR A 325 -29.41 -15.80 3.08
CA THR A 325 -28.52 -15.89 1.92
C THR A 325 -27.40 -14.90 2.19
N VAL A 326 -26.14 -15.33 2.07
CA VAL A 326 -24.99 -14.49 2.41
C VAL A 326 -24.29 -14.09 1.11
N PRO A 327 -24.73 -13.01 0.41
CA PRO A 327 -23.95 -12.42 -0.67
C PRO A 327 -22.61 -11.87 -0.14
N ALA A 328 -21.73 -11.43 -1.04
CA ALA A 328 -20.36 -11.03 -0.69
C ALA A 328 -20.29 -10.07 0.53
N HIS A 329 -21.07 -8.99 0.54
CA HIS A 329 -21.10 -8.03 1.65
C HIS A 329 -21.73 -8.55 2.96
N ALA A 330 -22.59 -9.55 2.88
CA ALA A 330 -23.19 -10.14 4.08
C ALA A 330 -22.17 -10.96 4.89
N HIS A 331 -21.05 -11.39 4.29
CA HIS A 331 -19.99 -12.11 4.99
C HIS A 331 -19.33 -11.29 6.12
N PHE A 332 -19.25 -9.96 5.97
CA PHE A 332 -18.71 -9.07 7.00
C PHE A 332 -19.57 -9.09 8.28
N TRP A 333 -20.88 -8.92 8.12
CA TRP A 333 -21.82 -9.03 9.24
C TRP A 333 -21.88 -10.45 9.80
N ALA A 334 -21.90 -11.48 8.94
CA ALA A 334 -21.92 -12.87 9.36
C ALA A 334 -20.68 -13.22 10.22
N ALA A 335 -19.48 -12.79 9.81
CA ALA A 335 -18.25 -13.00 10.57
C ALA A 335 -18.27 -12.25 11.91
N ALA A 336 -18.75 -11.00 11.94
CA ALA A 336 -18.89 -10.24 13.18
C ALA A 336 -19.85 -10.90 14.18
N VAL A 337 -20.95 -11.46 13.68
CA VAL A 337 -21.93 -12.21 14.49
C VAL A 337 -21.33 -13.52 14.99
N ALA A 338 -20.67 -14.28 14.12
CA ALA A 338 -20.03 -15.56 14.45
C ALA A 338 -18.91 -15.39 15.50
N ALA A 339 -18.13 -14.31 15.42
CA ALA A 339 -17.11 -13.94 16.40
C ALA A 339 -17.69 -13.32 17.70
N ASN A 340 -19.02 -13.29 17.85
CA ASN A 340 -19.73 -12.75 19.01
C ASN A 340 -19.50 -11.25 19.28
N ILE A 341 -18.92 -10.51 18.33
CA ILE A 341 -18.59 -9.08 18.49
C ILE A 341 -19.86 -8.25 18.73
N HIS A 342 -20.96 -8.62 18.08
CA HIS A 342 -22.28 -8.01 18.27
C HIS A 342 -22.81 -8.04 19.72
N LYS A 343 -22.31 -8.93 20.58
CA LYS A 343 -22.61 -8.93 22.02
C LYS A 343 -21.49 -8.29 22.84
N LEU A 344 -20.24 -8.52 22.42
CA LEU A 344 -19.06 -8.05 23.15
C LEU A 344 -18.96 -6.53 23.21
N LEU A 345 -19.14 -5.81 22.10
CA LEU A 345 -18.96 -4.35 22.09
C LEU A 345 -20.05 -3.60 22.86
N PRO A 346 -21.35 -3.93 22.72
CA PRO A 346 -22.40 -3.30 23.53
C PRO A 346 -22.18 -3.52 25.03
N ALA A 347 -21.66 -4.67 25.44
CA ALA A 347 -21.36 -4.96 26.84
C ALA A 347 -20.22 -4.10 27.43
N LEU A 348 -19.36 -3.52 26.59
CA LEU A 348 -18.36 -2.53 27.04
C LEU A 348 -18.99 -1.15 27.31
N ASN A 349 -20.16 -0.89 26.73
CA ASN A 349 -20.91 0.37 26.79
C ASN A 349 -20.03 1.62 26.57
N LYS A 350 -19.17 1.56 25.55
CA LYS A 350 -18.25 2.63 25.16
C LYS A 350 -18.19 2.78 23.64
N PRO A 351 -17.92 4.00 23.13
CA PRO A 351 -17.69 4.22 21.70
C PRO A 351 -16.36 3.58 21.28
N VAL A 352 -16.43 2.41 20.64
CA VAL A 352 -15.27 1.56 20.33
C VAL A 352 -15.41 0.90 18.96
N ALA A 353 -14.28 0.66 18.28
CA ALA A 353 -14.23 -0.13 17.04
C ALA A 353 -13.18 -1.24 17.12
N VAL A 354 -13.55 -2.44 16.67
CA VAL A 354 -12.64 -3.55 16.36
C VAL A 354 -12.32 -3.50 14.87
N HIS A 355 -11.04 -3.43 14.54
CA HIS A 355 -10.56 -3.54 13.16
C HIS A 355 -9.99 -4.95 12.95
N ALA A 356 -10.44 -5.60 11.88
CA ALA A 356 -10.10 -6.96 11.56
C ALA A 356 -9.91 -7.15 10.06
N GLU A 357 -9.22 -8.22 9.69
CA GLU A 357 -9.14 -8.69 8.32
C GLU A 357 -10.13 -9.85 8.14
N LEU A 358 -11.08 -9.72 7.23
CA LEU A 358 -11.95 -10.81 6.78
C LEU A 358 -11.18 -11.66 5.76
N VAL A 359 -11.13 -12.97 5.98
CA VAL A 359 -10.61 -13.95 5.02
C VAL A 359 -11.66 -15.03 4.81
N GLY A 360 -11.65 -15.67 3.64
CA GLY A 360 -12.60 -16.75 3.38
C GLY A 360 -12.70 -17.13 1.91
N ALA A 361 -13.66 -18.00 1.63
CA ALA A 361 -13.79 -18.68 0.34
C ALA A 361 -14.04 -17.75 -0.85
N THR A 362 -14.60 -16.57 -0.62
CA THR A 362 -14.90 -15.58 -1.67
C THR A 362 -13.99 -14.35 -1.62
N VAL A 363 -13.01 -14.31 -0.73
CA VAL A 363 -12.18 -13.13 -0.47
C VAL A 363 -10.80 -13.29 -1.11
N GLN A 364 -10.36 -12.30 -1.90
CA GLN A 364 -9.02 -12.21 -2.52
C GLN A 364 -8.57 -13.45 -3.30
N GLY A 365 -9.51 -14.15 -3.95
CA GLY A 365 -9.21 -15.40 -4.66
C GLY A 365 -8.88 -16.57 -3.72
N ASN A 366 -9.29 -16.49 -2.45
CA ASN A 366 -9.17 -17.53 -1.42
C ASN A 366 -7.74 -18.07 -1.25
N PRO A 367 -6.76 -17.21 -0.91
CA PRO A 367 -5.36 -17.61 -0.85
C PRO A 367 -5.06 -18.65 0.25
N TYR A 368 -5.98 -18.81 1.19
CA TYR A 368 -5.89 -19.72 2.33
C TYR A 368 -6.75 -21.00 2.18
N ALA A 369 -7.35 -21.22 1.01
CA ALA A 369 -8.13 -22.44 0.68
C ALA A 369 -9.29 -22.76 1.66
N TYR A 370 -10.01 -21.73 2.11
CA TYR A 370 -11.23 -21.91 2.89
C TYR A 370 -12.30 -22.69 2.10
N PRO A 371 -13.05 -23.61 2.74
CA PRO A 371 -14.19 -24.28 2.12
C PRO A 371 -15.30 -23.29 1.72
N ALA A 372 -16.06 -23.63 0.68
CA ALA A 372 -17.14 -22.79 0.17
C ALA A 372 -18.06 -22.26 1.28
N GLY A 373 -18.30 -20.95 1.28
CA GLY A 373 -19.14 -20.26 2.27
C GLY A 373 -18.48 -19.96 3.61
N GLN A 374 -17.29 -20.51 3.91
CA GLN A 374 -16.61 -20.24 5.18
C GLN A 374 -15.80 -18.95 5.13
N HIS A 375 -15.97 -18.15 6.18
CA HIS A 375 -15.31 -16.86 6.37
C HIS A 375 -14.98 -16.68 7.84
N GLU A 376 -13.86 -16.04 8.11
CA GLU A 376 -13.39 -15.74 9.46
C GLU A 376 -12.80 -14.33 9.49
N LEU A 377 -12.84 -13.70 10.67
CA LEU A 377 -12.17 -12.42 10.90
C LEU A 377 -10.96 -12.61 11.80
N PHE A 378 -9.92 -11.83 11.55
CA PHE A 378 -8.71 -11.78 12.36
C PHE A 378 -8.49 -10.34 12.84
N VAL A 379 -8.70 -10.10 14.13
CA VAL A 379 -8.50 -8.80 14.76
C VAL A 379 -7.04 -8.39 14.63
N PHE A 380 -6.80 -7.14 14.22
CA PHE A 380 -5.46 -6.56 14.22
C PHE A 380 -5.37 -5.25 15.01
N SER A 381 -6.51 -4.62 15.34
CA SER A 381 -6.51 -3.38 16.12
C SER A 381 -7.87 -3.15 16.79
N ILE A 382 -7.85 -2.36 17.85
CA ILE A 382 -9.05 -1.81 18.50
C ILE A 382 -8.82 -0.31 18.68
N SER A 383 -9.86 0.49 18.54
CA SER A 383 -9.81 1.95 18.66
C SER A 383 -10.88 2.46 19.61
N ASP A 384 -10.49 3.36 20.51
CA ASP A 384 -11.42 4.22 21.23
C ASP A 384 -11.86 5.33 20.26
N LEU A 385 -13.17 5.49 20.04
CA LEU A 385 -13.71 6.42 19.02
C LEU A 385 -13.97 7.82 19.57
N ASN A 386 -14.11 7.94 20.89
CA ASN A 386 -14.22 9.22 21.59
C ASN A 386 -13.42 9.15 22.90
N PRO A 387 -12.07 9.08 22.82
CA PRO A 387 -11.25 8.99 24.02
C PRO A 387 -11.30 10.31 24.81
N PRO A 388 -11.23 10.26 26.16
CA PRO A 388 -11.09 11.48 26.94
C PRO A 388 -9.77 12.20 26.59
N PRO A 389 -9.70 13.53 26.74
CA PRO A 389 -8.47 14.29 26.51
C PRO A 389 -7.33 13.71 27.33
N SER A 390 -6.19 13.40 26.69
CA SER A 390 -5.01 12.86 27.38
C SER A 390 -3.96 13.95 27.56
N PRO A 391 -3.52 14.26 28.80
CA PRO A 391 -2.45 15.23 29.04
C PRO A 391 -1.06 14.74 28.62
N THR A 392 -0.90 13.44 28.31
CA THR A 392 0.39 12.78 28.02
C THR A 392 0.51 12.28 26.56
N GLY A 393 -0.31 12.81 25.64
CA GLY A 393 -0.11 12.55 24.21
C GLY A 393 1.23 13.14 23.73
N PRO A 394 1.82 12.61 22.63
CA PRO A 394 3.09 13.11 22.06
C PRO A 394 3.04 14.57 21.58
N ASN A 395 1.91 15.27 21.75
CA ASN A 395 1.62 16.61 21.23
C ASN A 395 1.42 17.66 22.34
N ASN A 396 2.15 17.57 23.47
CA ASN A 396 2.23 18.62 24.51
C ASN A 396 0.88 19.29 24.88
N GLY A 397 -0.13 18.50 25.26
CA GLY A 397 -1.37 19.06 25.83
C GLY A 397 -2.42 19.57 24.84
N ALA A 398 -2.28 19.35 23.53
CA ALA A 398 -3.39 19.56 22.58
C ALA A 398 -4.54 18.57 22.88
N ILE A 399 -5.77 19.08 23.03
CA ILE A 399 -6.98 18.25 23.13
C ILE A 399 -7.15 17.52 21.79
N ILE A 400 -6.87 16.22 21.77
CA ILE A 400 -7.11 15.36 20.60
C ILE A 400 -8.52 14.78 20.74
N THR A 401 -9.48 15.32 19.98
CA THR A 401 -10.85 14.80 19.86
C THR A 401 -10.97 13.63 18.87
N ALA A 402 -9.86 13.17 18.30
CA ALA A 402 -9.82 12.11 17.30
C ALA A 402 -9.71 10.71 17.93
N SER A 403 -10.31 9.71 17.25
CA SER A 403 -10.19 8.30 17.58
C SER A 403 -8.75 7.87 17.80
N ARG A 404 -8.51 6.99 18.79
CA ARG A 404 -7.18 6.52 19.16
C ARG A 404 -7.13 5.00 19.19
N ARG A 405 -6.12 4.43 18.52
CA ARG A 405 -5.84 2.98 18.58
C ARG A 405 -5.34 2.59 19.97
N TRP A 406 -5.77 1.43 20.45
CA TRP A 406 -5.23 0.80 21.65
C TRP A 406 -3.77 0.39 21.44
N HIS A 407 -3.02 0.33 22.54
CA HIS A 407 -1.68 -0.23 22.54
C HIS A 407 -1.71 -1.69 22.04
N PRO A 408 -0.78 -2.13 21.16
CA PRO A 408 -0.85 -3.46 20.54
C PRO A 408 -0.96 -4.64 21.52
N ARG A 409 -0.23 -4.60 22.65
CA ARG A 409 -0.34 -5.65 23.71
C ARG A 409 -1.73 -5.71 24.34
N ARG A 410 -2.41 -4.57 24.47
CA ARG A 410 -3.77 -4.52 25.01
C ARG A 410 -4.76 -5.15 24.05
N VAL A 411 -4.56 -4.96 22.74
CA VAL A 411 -5.40 -5.59 21.70
C VAL A 411 -5.23 -7.11 21.73
N GLU A 412 -3.99 -7.59 21.77
CA GLU A 412 -3.68 -9.02 21.83
C GLU A 412 -4.28 -9.67 23.09
N GLN A 413 -4.07 -9.08 24.27
CA GLN A 413 -4.64 -9.57 25.52
C GLN A 413 -6.18 -9.57 25.47
N PHE A 414 -6.79 -8.49 24.97
CA PHE A 414 -8.24 -8.41 24.86
C PHE A 414 -8.80 -9.48 23.91
N ALA A 415 -8.14 -9.71 22.78
CA ALA A 415 -8.56 -10.74 21.84
C ALA A 415 -8.49 -12.14 22.49
N ALA A 416 -7.40 -12.45 23.19
CA ALA A 416 -7.26 -13.69 23.93
C ALA A 416 -8.34 -13.87 25.01
N ASP A 417 -8.54 -12.85 25.86
CA ASP A 417 -9.52 -12.87 26.95
C ASP A 417 -10.97 -13.04 26.46
N LYS A 418 -11.27 -12.56 25.25
CA LYS A 418 -12.61 -12.61 24.65
C LYS A 418 -12.78 -13.74 23.63
N GLY A 419 -11.77 -14.56 23.40
CA GLY A 419 -11.81 -15.64 22.42
C GLY A 419 -11.94 -15.14 20.97
N LEU A 420 -11.47 -13.93 20.68
CA LEU A 420 -11.41 -13.38 19.33
C LEU A 420 -10.14 -13.87 18.63
N LYS A 421 -10.26 -14.33 17.38
CA LYS A 421 -9.08 -14.60 16.57
C LYS A 421 -8.33 -13.30 16.31
N HIS A 422 -7.06 -13.27 16.65
CA HIS A 422 -6.14 -12.15 16.35
C HIS A 422 -5.22 -12.57 15.20
N VAL A 423 -4.78 -11.62 14.37
CA VAL A 423 -3.71 -11.89 13.38
C VAL A 423 -2.50 -12.52 14.08
N PRO A 424 -1.82 -13.53 13.50
CA PRO A 424 -0.72 -14.18 14.19
C PRO A 424 0.40 -13.21 14.56
N VAL A 425 0.64 -13.02 15.87
CA VAL A 425 1.71 -12.19 16.42
C VAL A 425 2.97 -13.02 16.52
N LEU A 426 4.06 -12.54 15.92
CA LEU A 426 5.35 -13.24 15.86
C LEU A 426 6.32 -12.77 16.95
N GLY A 427 6.04 -11.63 17.57
CA GLY A 427 6.81 -11.12 18.69
C GLY A 427 6.82 -9.61 18.76
N TYR A 428 7.68 -9.12 19.65
CA TYR A 428 7.92 -7.70 19.88
C TYR A 428 9.41 -7.40 19.77
N HIS A 429 9.78 -6.54 18.83
CA HIS A 429 11.16 -6.34 18.42
C HIS A 429 11.49 -4.86 18.30
N THR A 430 12.73 -4.49 18.61
CA THR A 430 13.30 -3.26 18.06
C THR A 430 13.76 -3.54 16.63
N ILE A 431 13.73 -2.55 15.75
CA ILE A 431 14.17 -2.76 14.36
C ILE A 431 15.62 -3.25 14.29
N PRO A 432 16.59 -2.67 15.03
CA PRO A 432 17.98 -3.16 15.00
C PRO A 432 18.15 -4.61 15.45
N SER A 433 17.21 -5.17 16.23
CA SER A 433 17.27 -6.57 16.64
C SER A 433 16.88 -7.57 15.54
N VAL A 434 16.24 -7.09 14.46
CA VAL A 434 15.73 -7.94 13.36
C VAL A 434 16.18 -7.51 11.97
N ALA A 435 16.72 -6.30 11.80
CA ALA A 435 17.14 -5.77 10.50
C ALA A 435 18.15 -4.62 10.62
N ARG A 436 19.06 -4.54 9.65
CA ARG A 436 20.05 -3.46 9.46
C ARG A 436 19.65 -2.49 8.34
N HIS A 437 18.89 -2.97 7.37
CA HIS A 437 18.34 -2.19 6.26
C HIS A 437 17.03 -2.80 5.75
N HIS A 438 16.39 -2.17 4.76
CA HIS A 438 15.09 -2.60 4.21
C HIS A 438 15.08 -4.04 3.72
N GLN A 439 16.15 -4.49 3.04
CA GLN A 439 16.20 -5.84 2.48
C GLN A 439 16.08 -6.93 3.56
N ASP A 440 16.69 -6.78 4.74
CA ASP A 440 16.55 -7.76 5.83
C ASP A 440 15.10 -7.94 6.27
N LEU A 441 14.30 -6.86 6.27
CA LEU A 441 12.87 -6.93 6.58
C LEU A 441 12.10 -7.61 5.45
N VAL A 442 12.45 -7.32 4.19
CA VAL A 442 11.83 -7.97 3.02
C VAL A 442 12.12 -9.48 3.06
N ASP A 443 13.37 -9.88 3.25
CA ASP A 443 13.79 -11.28 3.36
C ASP A 443 13.07 -11.97 4.53
N ARG A 444 12.91 -11.27 5.66
CA ARG A 444 12.13 -11.77 6.80
C ARG A 444 10.66 -12.01 6.44
N ALA A 445 10.04 -11.15 5.62
CA ALA A 445 8.68 -11.34 5.14
C ALA A 445 8.58 -12.51 4.15
N GLU A 446 9.55 -12.68 3.25
CA GLU A 446 9.61 -13.82 2.31
C GLU A 446 9.59 -15.17 3.04
N LEU A 447 10.32 -15.27 4.16
CA LEU A 447 10.40 -16.50 4.96
C LEU A 447 9.04 -16.91 5.57
N LYS A 448 8.06 -16.01 5.65
CA LYS A 448 6.74 -16.31 6.21
C LYS A 448 5.76 -16.96 5.24
N LYS A 449 6.10 -17.01 3.94
CA LYS A 449 5.27 -17.67 2.90
C LYS A 449 3.81 -17.19 2.89
N GLY A 450 3.60 -15.91 3.16
CA GLY A 450 2.31 -15.21 3.12
C GLY A 450 2.49 -13.82 2.51
N GLU A 451 1.45 -12.99 2.54
CA GLU A 451 1.48 -11.64 1.95
C GLU A 451 2.61 -10.77 2.52
N GLY A 452 2.88 -10.92 3.81
CA GLY A 452 4.04 -10.32 4.44
C GLY A 452 3.84 -10.09 5.93
N LEU A 453 4.36 -8.96 6.40
CA LEU A 453 4.42 -8.58 7.80
C LEU A 453 3.86 -7.19 8.03
N VAL A 454 3.35 -6.97 9.23
CA VAL A 454 2.95 -5.68 9.76
C VAL A 454 3.74 -5.40 11.03
N PHE A 455 4.34 -4.21 11.11
CA PHE A 455 5.04 -3.71 12.28
C PHE A 455 4.26 -2.54 12.87
N LYS A 456 3.85 -2.67 14.13
CA LYS A 456 3.07 -1.65 14.86
C LYS A 456 3.89 -1.07 16.01
N ASN A 457 4.27 0.20 15.93
CA ASN A 457 5.02 0.85 17.00
C ASN A 457 4.19 0.90 18.29
N CYS A 458 4.76 0.42 19.38
CA CYS A 458 4.13 0.43 20.69
C CYS A 458 4.19 1.80 21.39
N ALA A 459 5.07 2.70 20.96
CA ALA A 459 5.27 4.00 21.60
C ALA A 459 4.38 5.12 21.03
N ASP A 460 4.27 5.21 19.70
CA ASP A 460 3.67 6.37 19.03
C ASP A 460 2.58 6.03 18.01
N GLY A 461 2.20 4.76 17.90
CA GLY A 461 1.08 4.32 17.06
C GLY A 461 1.36 4.27 15.55
N ARG A 462 2.59 4.57 15.10
CA ARG A 462 2.97 4.47 13.68
C ARG A 462 3.16 3.02 13.25
N TRP A 463 2.61 2.68 12.09
CA TRP A 463 2.68 1.34 11.53
C TRP A 463 3.31 1.36 10.14
N PHE A 464 3.94 0.25 9.75
CA PHE A 464 4.36 0.01 8.38
C PHE A 464 4.18 -1.47 8.03
N LYS A 465 4.08 -1.76 6.74
CA LYS A 465 4.02 -3.13 6.20
C LYS A 465 5.28 -3.46 5.43
N VAL A 466 5.62 -4.73 5.45
CA VAL A 466 6.66 -5.33 4.62
C VAL A 466 5.99 -6.42 3.81
N LEU A 467 6.02 -6.32 2.49
CA LEU A 467 5.34 -7.29 1.62
C LEU A 467 6.35 -8.26 1.02
N SER A 468 5.96 -9.53 0.92
CA SER A 468 6.69 -10.55 0.19
C SER A 468 6.55 -10.27 -1.31
N SER A 469 7.67 -10.01 -1.97
CA SER A 469 7.77 -9.89 -3.42
C SER A 469 7.39 -11.20 -4.11
N ARG A 470 7.69 -12.36 -3.50
CA ARG A 470 7.21 -13.65 -3.99
C ARG A 470 5.69 -13.71 -3.98
N TRP A 471 5.05 -13.37 -2.86
CA TRP A 471 3.60 -13.37 -2.75
C TRP A 471 2.97 -12.41 -3.76
N ILE A 472 3.49 -11.18 -3.87
CA ILE A 472 3.02 -10.20 -4.86
C ILE A 472 3.03 -10.79 -6.26
N ARG A 473 4.06 -11.56 -6.66
CA ARG A 473 4.16 -12.15 -8.00
C ARG A 473 3.27 -13.36 -8.22
N GLU A 474 3.06 -14.16 -7.18
CA GLU A 474 2.34 -15.44 -7.27
C GLU A 474 0.82 -15.29 -7.02
N LYS A 475 0.40 -14.20 -6.36
CA LYS A 475 -0.97 -13.97 -5.86
C LYS A 475 -1.45 -12.55 -6.17
N GLY A 476 -2.70 -12.26 -5.78
CA GLY A 476 -3.28 -10.92 -5.79
C GLY A 476 -3.29 -10.22 -7.16
N ASP A 477 -3.13 -8.90 -7.11
CA ASP A 477 -3.29 -7.98 -8.24
C ASP A 477 -2.34 -8.27 -9.42
N GLU A 478 -1.10 -8.65 -9.15
CA GLU A 478 -0.10 -8.91 -10.19
C GLU A 478 -0.46 -10.13 -11.04
N MET A 479 -0.89 -11.22 -10.38
CA MET A 479 -1.30 -12.44 -11.07
C MET A 479 -2.54 -12.19 -11.93
N HIS A 480 -3.51 -11.43 -11.41
CA HIS A 480 -4.71 -11.06 -12.15
C HIS A 480 -4.38 -10.17 -13.36
N ALA A 481 -3.60 -9.10 -13.17
CA ALA A 481 -3.21 -8.21 -14.26
C ALA A 481 -2.45 -8.94 -15.38
N ARG A 482 -1.55 -9.87 -15.03
CA ARG A 482 -0.83 -10.70 -16.02
C ARG A 482 -1.77 -11.60 -16.82
N LYS A 483 -2.79 -12.18 -16.17
CA LYS A 483 -3.81 -12.99 -16.86
C LYS A 483 -4.62 -12.13 -17.85
N GLN A 484 -5.04 -10.93 -17.44
CA GLN A 484 -5.78 -10.01 -18.29
C GLN A 484 -4.94 -9.57 -19.51
N ALA A 485 -3.69 -9.17 -19.30
CA ALA A 485 -2.76 -8.82 -20.38
C ALA A 485 -2.51 -10.00 -21.34
N ALA A 486 -2.42 -11.23 -20.83
CA ALA A 486 -2.25 -12.43 -21.67
C ALA A 486 -3.52 -12.75 -22.49
N ALA A 487 -4.71 -12.52 -21.95
CA ALA A 487 -5.97 -12.70 -22.67
C ALA A 487 -6.12 -11.70 -23.82
N ALA A 488 -5.79 -10.42 -23.58
CA ALA A 488 -5.80 -9.37 -24.61
C ALA A 488 -4.91 -9.71 -25.81
N LYS A 489 -3.70 -10.24 -25.55
CA LYS A 489 -2.77 -10.69 -26.63
C LYS A 489 -3.30 -11.84 -27.47
N LYS A 490 -4.14 -12.72 -26.91
CA LYS A 490 -4.75 -13.84 -27.65
C LYS A 490 -5.96 -13.43 -28.47
N GLY A 491 -6.70 -12.39 -28.05
CA GLY A 491 -7.87 -11.86 -28.75
C GLY A 491 -7.54 -11.04 -30.00
N GLY A 492 -6.37 -10.39 -30.04
CA GLY A 492 -5.92 -9.57 -31.18
C GLY A 492 -5.43 -10.35 -32.42
N GLY A 493 -5.48 -11.69 -32.40
CA GLY A 493 -4.93 -12.56 -33.46
C GLY A 493 -5.94 -13.08 -34.49
N LYS A 494 -7.19 -12.61 -34.50
CA LYS A 494 -8.19 -12.97 -35.53
C LYS A 494 -8.76 -11.70 -36.16
N GLY A 495 -8.08 -11.19 -37.18
CA GLY A 495 -8.51 -9.95 -37.80
C GLY A 495 -7.73 -9.51 -39.03
N HIS A 496 -7.08 -10.40 -39.77
CA HIS A 496 -6.81 -10.19 -41.20
C HIS A 496 -6.40 -11.51 -41.84
N ASP A 497 -6.69 -11.58 -43.14
CA ASP A 497 -6.33 -12.60 -44.13
C ASP A 497 -7.48 -13.54 -44.56
N ASP A 498 -7.88 -13.23 -45.80
CA ASP A 498 -8.46 -14.08 -46.84
C ASP A 498 -9.98 -14.13 -47.01
N VAL A 499 -10.48 -13.04 -47.61
CA VAL A 499 -11.55 -13.08 -48.62
C VAL A 499 -10.87 -13.26 -49.99
N ASP A 500 -10.98 -14.46 -50.57
CA ASP A 500 -11.31 -14.74 -51.98
C ASP A 500 -10.80 -16.13 -52.43
N GLY A 501 -11.67 -16.88 -53.11
CA GLY A 501 -11.25 -17.98 -54.00
C GLY A 501 -12.08 -19.26 -53.92
N GLU A 502 -13.25 -19.29 -54.58
CA GLU A 502 -13.98 -20.52 -54.92
C GLU A 502 -13.13 -21.47 -55.80
N ALA A 503 -13.17 -22.78 -55.52
CA ALA A 503 -13.24 -23.83 -56.55
C ALA A 503 -13.70 -25.18 -55.99
N ARG A 504 -14.60 -25.82 -56.73
CA ARG A 504 -15.33 -27.07 -56.47
C ARG A 504 -14.49 -28.36 -56.66
N ALA A 505 -15.02 -29.42 -56.02
CA ALA A 505 -15.24 -30.79 -56.51
C ALA A 505 -14.30 -31.91 -56.02
N GLY A 506 -14.93 -32.98 -55.51
CA GLY A 506 -14.38 -34.34 -55.53
C GLY A 506 -14.61 -35.15 -54.26
N GLY A 507 -15.81 -35.73 -54.08
CA GLY A 507 -16.07 -36.70 -53.02
C GLY A 507 -15.48 -38.08 -53.31
N LYS A 508 -15.32 -38.89 -52.25
CA LYS A 508 -15.52 -40.35 -52.26
C LYS A 508 -15.61 -40.91 -50.84
N ASP A 509 -16.52 -41.86 -50.73
CA ASP A 509 -17.03 -42.56 -49.55
C ASP A 509 -16.02 -43.50 -48.88
N GLY A 510 -16.32 -43.97 -47.66
CA GLY A 510 -15.64 -45.14 -47.07
C GLY A 510 -15.84 -45.41 -45.57
N ASP A 511 -17.06 -45.75 -45.18
CA ASP A 511 -17.47 -46.87 -44.30
C ASP A 511 -16.65 -47.31 -43.05
N GLY A 512 -17.32 -47.29 -41.88
CA GLY A 512 -17.49 -48.42 -40.95
C GLY A 512 -16.31 -49.07 -40.21
N ARG A 513 -16.32 -48.99 -38.86
CA ARG A 513 -16.62 -50.13 -37.94
C ARG A 513 -16.08 -49.93 -36.51
N GLU A 514 -16.91 -50.38 -35.56
CA GLU A 514 -16.66 -50.62 -34.14
C GLU A 514 -15.55 -51.66 -33.88
N ALA A 515 -14.85 -51.55 -32.75
CA ALA A 515 -14.49 -52.68 -31.88
C ALA A 515 -13.85 -52.25 -30.54
N LEU A 516 -14.60 -52.48 -29.46
CA LEU A 516 -14.24 -53.11 -28.17
C LEU A 516 -12.75 -53.20 -27.73
N GLY A 517 -12.50 -52.61 -26.56
CA GLY A 517 -12.00 -53.29 -25.36
C GLY A 517 -10.49 -53.60 -25.25
N TRP A 518 -9.88 -53.22 -24.13
CA TRP A 518 -8.89 -54.05 -23.43
C TRP A 518 -8.70 -53.62 -21.96
N THR A 519 -8.68 -54.66 -21.12
CA THR A 519 -8.36 -54.78 -19.68
C THR A 519 -7.01 -54.13 -19.33
N GLY A 520 -6.76 -53.53 -18.16
CA GLY A 520 -6.89 -54.07 -16.81
C GLY A 520 -5.56 -54.70 -16.37
N PHE A 521 -4.78 -54.05 -15.50
CA PHE A 521 -3.75 -54.71 -14.69
C PHE A 521 -3.54 -54.00 -13.34
N SER A 522 -3.73 -54.78 -12.28
CA SER A 522 -3.48 -54.51 -10.86
C SER A 522 -2.02 -54.79 -10.52
N GLY A 523 -1.48 -54.11 -9.50
CA GLY A 523 -0.18 -54.41 -8.93
C GLY A 523 0.02 -53.67 -7.61
N MET A 524 -0.35 -54.34 -6.52
CA MET A 524 -0.29 -53.92 -5.12
C MET A 524 0.69 -54.85 -4.39
N MET A 525 1.59 -54.30 -3.56
CA MET A 525 2.27 -54.93 -2.41
C MET A 525 3.20 -53.86 -1.80
N GLY A 526 3.18 -53.54 -0.51
CA GLY A 526 2.38 -54.03 0.63
C GLY A 526 2.54 -53.08 1.81
#